data_AF-A0A523JUL0-F1
#
_entry.id   AF-A0A523JUL0-F1
#
_cell.length_a   1.000
_cell.length_b   1.000
_cell.length_c   1.000
_cell.angle_alpha   90.00
_cell.angle_beta   90.00
_cell.angle_gamma   90.00
#
_symmetry.space_group_name_H-M   'P 1'
#
loop_
_entity.id
_entity.type
_entity.pdbx_description
1 polymer ?
#
loop_
_entity_poly.entity_id
_entity_poly.type
_entity_poly.pdbx_seq_one_letter_code
_entity_poly.pdbx_strand_id
1 'polypeptide(L)'
;MRLLRRSLWVIVIAALLYVGWRFPTENAEGIAISYLFGTFEAVPVWVALLAAFGIGALLATMASSLRVAKLGLTTRRYRKTVNDLEAEVHQLRNLPLSSDGGLTTGGAGAVELESDLGLERGS
;
A
#
# COMPACT_ATOMS: atom_id res chain seq x y z
N MET A 1 34.04 5.58 3.60
CA MET A 1 33.16 4.51 4.17
C MET A 1 32.40 3.68 3.13
N ARG A 2 31.98 4.23 1.97
CA ARG A 2 31.31 3.44 0.90
C ARG A 2 32.18 2.33 0.29
N LEU A 3 33.48 2.55 0.19
CA LEU A 3 34.45 1.57 -0.32
C LEU A 3 34.67 0.41 0.66
N LEU A 4 34.70 0.68 1.97
CA LEU A 4 34.84 -0.33 3.03
C LEU A 4 33.63 -1.26 3.09
N ARG A 5 32.43 -0.71 2.90
CA ARG A 5 31.19 -1.49 2.83
C ARG A 5 31.11 -2.34 1.56
N ARG A 6 31.65 -1.84 0.44
CA ARG A 6 31.77 -2.60 -0.82
C ARG A 6 32.80 -3.72 -0.71
N SER A 7 33.98 -3.47 -0.15
CA SER A 7 35.00 -4.51 0.03
C SER A 7 34.54 -5.61 0.97
N LEU A 8 33.83 -5.27 2.05
CA LEU A 8 33.25 -6.26 2.96
C LEU A 8 32.24 -7.15 2.24
N TRP A 9 31.38 -6.57 1.40
CA TRP A 9 30.47 -7.34 0.55
C TRP A 9 31.19 -8.27 -0.44
N VAL A 10 32.25 -7.78 -1.09
CA VAL A 10 33.05 -8.59 -2.01
C VAL A 10 33.74 -9.74 -1.28
N ILE A 11 34.28 -9.51 -0.09
CA ILE A 11 34.90 -10.57 0.74
C ILE A 11 33.86 -11.61 1.15
N VAL A 12 32.67 -11.18 1.58
CA VAL A 12 31.60 -12.11 1.95
C VAL A 12 31.16 -12.95 0.75
N ILE A 13 30.97 -12.33 -0.43
CA ILE A 13 30.64 -13.05 -1.67
C ILE A 13 31.74 -14.03 -2.05
N ALA A 14 33.00 -13.60 -2.02
CA ALA A 14 34.14 -14.44 -2.35
C ALA A 14 34.27 -15.63 -1.39
N ALA A 15 34.07 -15.41 -0.09
CA ALA A 15 34.04 -16.46 0.92
C ALA A 15 32.88 -17.43 0.67
N LEU A 16 31.69 -16.92 0.35
CA LEU A 16 30.52 -17.74 0.04
C LEU A 16 30.74 -18.61 -1.20
N LEU A 17 31.34 -18.05 -2.26
CA LEU A 17 31.74 -18.76 -3.47
C LEU A 17 32.78 -19.84 -3.17
N TYR A 18 33.80 -19.50 -2.37
CA TYR A 18 34.85 -20.44 -1.99
C TYR A 18 34.26 -21.62 -1.21
N VAL A 19 33.46 -21.36 -0.18
CA VAL A 19 32.77 -22.40 0.59
C VAL A 19 31.82 -23.20 -0.31
N GLY A 20 31.01 -22.54 -1.12
CA GLY A 20 30.08 -23.20 -2.04
C GLY A 20 30.76 -24.10 -3.08
N TRP A 21 31.98 -23.76 -3.51
CA TRP A 21 32.77 -24.59 -4.41
C TRP A 21 33.46 -25.76 -3.69
N ARG A 22 34.01 -25.53 -2.51
CA ARG A 22 34.75 -26.54 -1.74
C ARG A 22 33.82 -27.58 -1.12
N PHE A 23 32.65 -27.15 -0.66
CA PHE A 23 31.74 -27.97 0.13
C PHE A 23 31.25 -29.24 -0.60
N PRO A 24 30.87 -29.21 -1.90
CA PRO A 24 30.52 -30.41 -2.67
C PRO A 24 31.69 -31.37 -2.86
N THR A 25 32.91 -30.84 -3.02
CA THR A 25 34.10 -31.68 -3.29
C THR A 25 34.56 -32.48 -2.07
N GLU A 26 34.38 -31.93 -0.86
CA GLU A 26 34.74 -32.64 0.38
C GLU A 26 33.61 -33.48 0.95
N ASN A 27 32.36 -33.11 0.67
CA ASN A 27 31.17 -33.76 1.22
C ASN A 27 30.39 -34.50 0.11
N ALA A 28 31.12 -35.10 -0.83
CA ALA A 28 30.57 -35.92 -1.90
C ALA A 28 30.14 -37.31 -1.41
N GLU A 29 30.48 -37.67 -0.18
CA GLU A 29 30.06 -38.93 0.43
C GLU A 29 28.53 -38.95 0.57
N GLY A 30 27.91 -39.91 -0.11
CA GLY A 30 26.46 -40.06 -0.12
C GLY A 30 25.99 -40.72 1.18
N ILE A 31 25.11 -40.05 1.90
CA ILE A 31 24.50 -40.60 3.12
C ILE A 31 23.08 -41.07 2.77
N ALA A 32 22.66 -42.21 3.34
CA ALA A 32 21.28 -42.64 3.25
C ALA A 32 20.39 -41.78 4.16
N ILE A 33 19.41 -41.08 3.57
CA ILE A 33 18.48 -40.24 4.33
C ILE A 33 17.12 -40.92 4.36
N SER A 34 16.71 -41.36 5.55
CA SER A 34 15.38 -41.90 5.81
C SER A 34 14.42 -40.79 6.21
N TYR A 35 13.40 -40.57 5.39
CA TYR A 35 12.30 -39.64 5.65
C TYR A 35 11.02 -40.40 6.01
N LEU A 36 10.02 -39.67 6.52
CA LEU A 36 8.72 -40.23 6.93
C LEU A 36 7.99 -40.98 5.80
N PHE A 37 8.28 -40.65 4.53
CA PHE A 37 7.61 -41.20 3.34
C PHE A 37 8.51 -42.05 2.43
N GLY A 38 9.76 -42.32 2.82
CA GLY A 38 10.69 -43.10 2.01
C GLY A 38 12.16 -42.86 2.32
N THR A 39 13.03 -43.66 1.71
CA THR A 39 14.48 -43.60 1.88
C THR A 39 15.14 -43.17 0.58
N PHE A 40 15.98 -42.14 0.65
CA PHE A 40 16.88 -41.80 -0.45
C PHE A 40 18.26 -42.36 -0.16
N GLU A 41 18.72 -43.27 -1.01
CA GLU A 41 20.08 -43.80 -0.96
C GLU A 41 21.06 -42.87 -1.68
N ALA A 42 22.27 -42.74 -1.15
CA ALA A 42 23.40 -42.05 -1.76
C ALA A 42 23.15 -40.56 -2.13
N VAL A 43 22.38 -39.83 -1.33
CA VAL A 43 22.23 -38.37 -1.52
C VAL A 43 23.39 -37.65 -0.84
N PRO A 44 24.17 -36.82 -1.56
CA PRO A 44 25.18 -35.99 -0.94
C PRO A 44 24.53 -34.99 0.03
N VAL A 45 25.10 -34.85 1.22
CA VAL A 45 24.56 -33.98 2.28
C VAL A 45 24.33 -32.56 1.80
N TRP A 46 25.24 -32.04 0.97
CA TRP A 46 25.14 -30.68 0.44
C TRP A 46 23.89 -30.47 -0.42
N VAL A 47 23.45 -31.47 -1.19
CA VAL A 47 22.24 -31.38 -2.02
C VAL A 47 21.01 -31.30 -1.12
N ALA A 48 20.94 -32.17 -0.11
CA ALA A 48 19.81 -32.20 0.82
C ALA A 48 19.68 -30.88 1.60
N LEU A 49 20.81 -30.33 2.05
CA LEU A 49 20.86 -29.09 2.83
C LEU A 49 20.49 -27.87 1.97
N LEU A 50 20.98 -27.83 0.72
CA LEU A 50 20.65 -26.78 -0.24
C LEU A 50 19.17 -26.85 -0.67
N ALA A 51 18.63 -28.05 -0.87
CA ALA A 51 17.21 -28.24 -1.16
C ALA A 51 16.31 -27.80 0.00
N ALA A 52 16.65 -28.20 1.23
CA ALA A 52 15.91 -27.79 2.43
C ALA A 52 15.94 -26.27 2.61
N PHE A 53 17.12 -25.65 2.45
CA PHE A 53 17.25 -24.20 2.48
C PHE A 53 16.46 -23.52 1.36
N GLY A 54 16.54 -24.03 0.13
CA GLY A 54 15.83 -23.50 -1.03
C GLY A 54 14.31 -23.53 -0.85
N ILE A 55 13.77 -24.64 -0.33
CA ILE A 55 12.34 -24.77 -0.01
C ILE A 55 11.95 -23.78 1.09
N GLY A 56 12.74 -23.69 2.17
CA GLY A 56 12.51 -22.73 3.25
C GLY A 56 12.51 -21.28 2.77
N ALA A 57 13.48 -20.91 1.93
CA ALA A 57 13.59 -19.58 1.34
C ALA A 57 12.41 -19.27 0.41
N LEU A 58 11.96 -20.24 -0.40
CA LEU A 58 10.78 -20.10 -1.25
C LEU A 58 9.52 -19.85 -0.43
N LEU A 59 9.29 -20.66 0.60
CA LEU A 59 8.14 -20.51 1.49
C LEU A 59 8.17 -19.18 2.25
N ALA A 60 9.33 -18.77 2.76
CA ALA A 60 9.49 -17.49 3.44
C ALA A 60 9.23 -16.31 2.50
N THR A 61 9.73 -16.39 1.27
CA THR A 61 9.51 -15.37 0.23
C THR A 61 8.04 -15.28 -0.15
N MET A 62 7.38 -16.43 -0.35
CA MET A 62 5.95 -16.50 -0.65
C MET A 62 5.11 -15.94 0.50
N ALA A 63 5.42 -16.29 1.75
CA ALA A 63 4.71 -15.76 2.91
C ALA A 63 4.90 -14.25 3.07
N SER A 64 6.11 -13.75 2.85
CA SER A 64 6.43 -12.32 2.90
C SER A 64 5.74 -11.54 1.79
N SER A 65 5.75 -12.05 0.55
CA SER A 65 5.14 -11.39 -0.60
C SER A 65 3.64 -11.22 -0.42
N LEU A 66 2.94 -12.20 0.15
CA LEU A 66 1.52 -12.11 0.48
C LEU A 66 1.23 -11.01 1.51
N ARG A 67 2.08 -10.83 2.52
CA ARG A 67 1.94 -9.75 3.50
C ARG A 67 2.15 -8.39 2.85
N VAL A 68 3.16 -8.25 2.01
CA VAL A 68 3.43 -7.01 1.26
C VAL A 68 2.27 -6.68 0.32
N ALA A 69 1.74 -7.67 -0.39
CA ALA A 69 0.58 -7.50 -1.26
C ALA A 69 -0.67 -7.03 -0.49
N LYS A 70 -0.93 -7.63 0.68
CA LYS A 70 -2.03 -7.19 1.56
C LYS A 70 -1.83 -5.74 2.03
N LEU A 71 -0.61 -5.36 2.37
CA LEU A 71 -0.28 -3.99 2.76
C LEU A 71 -0.54 -3.01 1.60
N GLY A 72 -0.11 -3.34 0.38
CA GLY A 72 -0.36 -2.50 -0.80
C GLY A 72 -1.85 -2.28 -1.08
N LEU A 73 -2.68 -3.32 -0.90
CA LEU A 73 -4.13 -3.21 -1.03
C LEU A 73 -4.73 -2.28 0.04
N THR A 74 -4.27 -2.37 1.29
CA THR A 74 -4.72 -1.48 2.36
C THR A 74 -4.30 -0.03 2.10
N THR A 75 -3.08 0.23 1.62
CA THR A 75 -2.63 1.58 1.24
C THR A 75 -3.50 2.19 0.15
N ARG A 76 -3.89 1.38 -0.85
CA ARG A 76 -4.78 1.85 -1.93
C ARG A 76 -6.18 2.18 -1.41
N ARG A 77 -6.70 1.40 -0.45
CA ARG A 77 -7.97 1.70 0.23
C ARG A 77 -7.88 2.98 1.07
N TYR A 78 -6.84 3.13 1.89
CA TYR A 78 -6.64 4.33 2.70
C TYR A 78 -6.52 5.60 1.87
N ARG A 79 -5.82 5.56 0.73
CA ARG A 79 -5.77 6.69 -0.20
C ARG A 79 -7.15 7.09 -0.73
N LYS A 80 -7.99 6.10 -1.06
CA LYS A 80 -9.36 6.38 -1.53
C LYS A 80 -10.20 7.01 -0.43
N THR A 81 -10.14 6.47 0.79
CA THR A 81 -10.84 7.02 1.95
C THR A 81 -10.40 8.45 2.27
N VAL A 82 -9.09 8.74 2.21
CA VAL A 82 -8.58 10.10 2.44
C VAL A 82 -9.13 11.08 1.40
N ASN A 83 -9.13 10.71 0.11
CA ASN A 83 -9.67 11.56 -0.95
C ASN A 83 -11.19 11.80 -0.80
N ASP A 84 -11.95 10.78 -0.41
CA ASP A 84 -13.40 10.89 -0.18
C ASP A 84 -13.68 11.84 1.01
N LEU A 85 -12.91 11.73 2.11
CA LEU A 85 -13.02 12.65 3.25
C LEU A 85 -12.63 14.09 2.89
N GLU A 86 -11.57 14.29 2.10
CA GLU A 86 -11.18 15.62 1.62
C GLU A 86 -12.28 16.26 0.75
N ALA A 87 -12.96 15.46 -0.08
CA ALA A 87 -14.07 15.92 -0.89
C ALA A 87 -15.27 16.35 -0.03
N GLU A 88 -15.63 15.58 1.00
CA GLU A 88 -16.70 15.94 1.95
C GLU A 88 -16.37 17.23 2.71
N VAL A 89 -15.13 17.39 3.18
CA VAL A 89 -14.68 18.63 3.84
C VAL A 89 -14.76 19.82 2.86
N HIS A 90 -14.35 19.62 1.60
CA HIS A 90 -14.44 20.66 0.59
C HIS A 90 -15.89 21.07 0.30
N GLN A 91 -16.79 20.08 0.26
CA GLN A 91 -18.21 20.28 0.02
C GLN A 91 -18.90 21.00 1.19
N LEU A 92 -18.56 20.64 2.43
CA LEU A 92 -19.03 21.33 3.64
C LEU A 92 -18.49 22.76 3.73
N ARG A 93 -17.25 23.00 3.29
CA ARG A 93 -16.64 24.33 3.29
C ARG A 93 -17.21 25.25 2.21
N ASN A 94 -17.59 24.70 1.06
CA ASN A 94 -18.22 25.44 -0.02
C ASN A 94 -19.75 25.42 0.07
N LEU A 95 -20.32 24.85 1.12
CA LEU A 95 -21.76 24.92 1.33
C LEU A 95 -22.12 26.38 1.58
N PRO A 96 -22.95 27.01 0.73
CA PRO A 96 -23.42 28.36 1.00
C PRO A 96 -24.18 28.31 2.32
N LEU A 97 -23.76 29.12 3.29
CA LEU A 97 -24.48 29.33 4.54
C LEU A 97 -25.80 30.04 4.22
N SER A 98 -26.77 29.31 3.68
CA SER A 98 -28.16 29.72 3.60
C SER A 98 -28.77 29.61 4.99
N SER A 99 -28.26 30.43 5.90
CA SER A 99 -28.99 30.87 7.08
C SER A 99 -28.94 32.39 7.10
N ASP A 100 -29.30 33.01 5.97
CA ASP A 100 -30.13 34.21 6.03
C ASP A 100 -31.57 33.73 6.28
N GLY A 101 -31.77 33.21 7.49
CA GLY A 101 -33.09 33.01 8.06
C GLY A 101 -33.67 34.39 8.30
N GLY A 102 -34.83 34.65 7.72
CA GLY A 102 -35.46 35.96 7.65
C GLY A 102 -35.38 36.77 8.95
N LEU A 103 -34.65 37.87 8.88
CA LEU A 103 -34.75 39.03 9.77
C LEU A 103 -34.36 40.30 8.97
N THR A 104 -35.10 40.59 7.90
CA THR A 104 -35.31 41.97 7.44
C THR A 104 -36.76 42.36 7.70
N THR A 105 -37.02 42.59 8.99
CA THR A 105 -38.05 43.50 9.46
C THR A 105 -37.86 44.86 8.77
N GLY A 106 -38.90 45.33 8.06
CA GLY A 106 -39.04 46.74 7.70
C GLY A 106 -39.15 47.00 6.19
N GLY A 107 -40.37 47.04 5.67
CA GLY A 107 -40.61 47.55 4.31
C GLY A 107 -41.92 47.15 3.64
N ALA A 108 -42.96 46.77 4.38
CA ALA A 108 -44.31 46.65 3.84
C ALA A 108 -45.19 47.73 4.48
N GLY A 109 -45.33 48.87 3.80
CA GLY A 109 -46.29 49.91 4.21
C GLY A 109 -45.80 51.34 4.03
N ALA A 110 -45.67 51.79 2.78
CA ALA A 110 -45.97 53.16 2.32
C ALA A 110 -45.43 53.30 0.89
N VAL A 111 -46.22 53.93 0.01
CA VAL A 111 -45.89 54.25 -1.40
C VAL A 111 -45.94 52.99 -2.28
N GLU A 112 -46.92 52.73 -3.15
CA GLU A 112 -47.63 53.67 -4.03
C GLU A 112 -48.92 52.99 -4.53
N LEU A 113 -50.04 53.34 -3.90
CA LEU A 113 -51.40 53.18 -4.43
C LEU A 113 -51.68 54.33 -5.39
N GLU A 114 -50.93 54.44 -6.49
CA GLU A 114 -51.05 55.55 -7.45
C GLU A 114 -50.95 55.09 -8.90
N SER A 115 -51.71 54.07 -9.27
CA SER A 115 -51.90 53.76 -10.70
C SER A 115 -53.32 53.33 -11.08
N ASP A 116 -54.30 53.45 -10.17
CA ASP A 116 -55.63 52.86 -10.37
C ASP A 116 -56.83 53.78 -10.04
N LEU A 117 -56.65 55.10 -10.05
CA LEU A 117 -57.77 56.05 -9.99
C LEU A 117 -57.56 57.16 -11.01
N GLY A 118 -58.39 57.12 -12.06
CA GLY A 118 -58.19 57.87 -13.28
C GLY A 118 -58.55 59.34 -13.21
N LEU A 119 -58.17 60.04 -14.29
CA LEU A 119 -58.90 61.21 -14.77
C LEU A 119 -58.95 61.14 -16.30
N GLU A 120 -60.12 60.73 -16.78
CA GLU A 120 -60.70 61.29 -17.99
C GLU A 120 -60.76 62.83 -17.91
N ARG A 121 -60.86 63.45 -19.09
CA ARG A 121 -61.00 64.87 -19.48
C ARG A 121 -59.67 65.50 -19.91
N GLY A 122 -59.46 65.87 -21.16
CA GLY A 122 -60.38 66.22 -22.24
C GLY A 122 -60.10 67.67 -22.65
N SER A 123 -59.57 67.85 -23.87
CA SER A 123 -59.75 69.00 -24.77
C SER A 123 -58.76 68.90 -25.93
#